data_AF-A0A3S2VAT7-F1
#
_entry.id   AF-A0A3S2VAT7-F1
#
_cell.length_a   1.000
_cell.length_b   1.000
_cell.length_c   1.000
_cell.angle_alpha   90.00
_cell.angle_beta   90.00
_cell.angle_gamma   90.00
#
_symmetry.space_group_name_H-M   'P 1'
#
loop_
_entity.id
_entity.type
_entity.pdbx_description
1 polymer ?
#
loop_
_entity_poly.entity_id
_entity_poly.type
_entity_poly.pdbx_seq_one_letter_code
_entity_poly.pdbx_strand_id
1 'polypeptide(L)'
;MQIADQGKLRWEFSWSCGNCGIESDDGDWGQAPGFIRDLLLAEHGSSCIKVIDSGASDGKIMKAIREIFGETMREALISAKALKATGRKGTRVETLLIAETLGVSGIEVQSCGPNQA
;
A
#
# COMPACT_ATOMS: atom_id res chain seq x y z
N MET A 1 -6.03 5.69 -10.81
CA MET A 1 -6.02 6.17 -9.40
C MET A 1 -6.07 5.01 -8.43
N GLN A 2 -5.85 5.29 -7.14
CA GLN A 2 -5.91 4.31 -6.06
C GLN A 2 -6.66 4.91 -4.85
N ILE A 3 -7.49 4.11 -4.20
CA ILE A 3 -8.40 4.54 -3.13
C ILE A 3 -8.31 3.52 -1.99
N ALA A 4 -8.43 4.00 -0.75
CA ALA A 4 -8.70 3.16 0.41
C ALA A 4 -10.20 3.19 0.69
N ASP A 5 -10.87 2.04 0.67
CA ASP A 5 -12.29 1.91 0.94
C ASP A 5 -12.55 0.66 1.79
N GLN A 6 -13.34 0.80 2.85
CA GLN A 6 -13.66 -0.27 3.81
C GLN A 6 -12.43 -1.07 4.31
N GLY A 7 -11.31 -0.40 4.57
CA GLY A 7 -10.07 -1.05 5.03
C GLY A 7 -9.34 -1.85 3.94
N LYS A 8 -9.76 -1.73 2.69
CA LYS A 8 -9.17 -2.40 1.53
C LYS A 8 -8.68 -1.40 0.51
N LEU A 9 -7.78 -1.87 -0.34
CA LEU A 9 -7.25 -1.10 -1.44
C LEU A 9 -8.08 -1.34 -2.69
N ARG A 10 -8.45 -0.27 -3.40
CA ARG A 10 -9.08 -0.35 -4.72
C ARG A 10 -8.27 0.48 -5.72
N TRP A 11 -8.16 -0.01 -6.94
CA TRP A 11 -7.58 0.74 -8.04
C TRP A 11 -8.60 0.90 -9.16
N GLU A 12 -8.48 2.02 -9.88
CA GLU A 12 -9.31 2.36 -11.02
C GLU A 12 -8.42 2.95 -12.12
N PHE A 13 -8.68 2.60 -13.37
CA PHE A 13 -7.91 3.03 -14.51
C PHE A 13 -8.81 3.19 -15.73
N SER A 14 -8.95 4.44 -16.17
CA SER A 14 -9.68 4.79 -17.38
C SER A 14 -8.74 4.83 -18.56
N TRP A 15 -9.15 4.24 -19.68
CA TRP A 15 -8.41 4.30 -20.93
C TRP A 15 -9.35 4.41 -22.13
N SER A 16 -8.82 4.96 -23.22
CA SER A 16 -9.54 5.07 -24.48
C SER A 16 -8.71 4.56 -25.65
N CYS A 17 -9.36 3.90 -26.60
CA CYS A 17 -8.75 3.45 -27.85
C CYS A 17 -8.86 4.56 -28.89
N GLY A 18 -7.73 5.20 -29.22
CA GLY A 18 -7.70 6.25 -30.25
C GLY A 18 -8.11 5.79 -31.66
N ASN A 19 -8.17 4.48 -31.93
CA ASN A 19 -8.51 3.94 -33.26
C ASN A 19 -10.01 3.67 -33.44
N CYS A 20 -10.69 3.13 -32.42
CA CYS A 20 -12.12 2.78 -32.51
C CYS A 20 -13.04 3.60 -31.60
N GLY A 21 -12.48 4.43 -30.72
CA GLY A 21 -13.26 5.28 -29.80
C GLY A 21 -13.86 4.53 -28.61
N ILE A 22 -13.46 3.28 -28.34
CA ILE A 22 -13.85 2.59 -27.11
C ILE A 22 -13.24 3.31 -25.92
N GLU A 23 -14.04 3.50 -24.87
CA GLU A 23 -13.62 3.96 -23.55
C GLU A 23 -13.94 2.86 -22.54
N SER A 24 -13.04 2.62 -21.58
CA SER A 24 -13.24 1.64 -20.51
C SER A 24 -12.74 2.20 -19.19
N ASP A 25 -13.46 1.85 -18.13
CA ASP A 25 -13.09 2.09 -16.74
C ASP A 25 -12.84 0.75 -16.06
N ASP A 26 -11.57 0.41 -15.93
CA ASP A 26 -11.16 -0.86 -15.32
C ASP A 26 -10.85 -0.63 -13.84
N GLY A 27 -11.14 -1.62 -12.99
CA GLY A 27 -10.82 -1.53 -11.58
C GLY A 27 -11.02 -2.83 -10.83
N ASP A 28 -10.27 -3.02 -9.77
CA ASP A 28 -10.38 -4.18 -8.89
C ASP A 28 -9.86 -3.85 -7.47
N TRP A 29 -10.04 -4.80 -6.55
CA TRP A 29 -9.54 -4.76 -5.18
C TRP A 29 -8.11 -5.32 -5.07
N GLY A 30 -7.39 -4.87 -4.06
CA GLY A 30 -6.03 -5.30 -3.73
C GLY A 30 -4.96 -4.43 -4.37
N GLN A 31 -3.76 -5.01 -4.55
CA GLN A 31 -2.63 -4.30 -5.12
C GLN A 31 -2.90 -3.94 -6.60
N ALA A 32 -2.67 -2.68 -6.96
CA ALA A 32 -2.78 -2.26 -8.34
C ALA A 32 -1.77 -3.02 -9.22
N PRO A 33 -2.14 -3.36 -10.48
CA PRO A 33 -1.20 -3.81 -11.49
C PRO A 33 0.05 -2.93 -11.56
N GLY A 34 1.21 -3.55 -11.82
CA GLY A 34 2.51 -2.87 -11.78
C GLY A 34 2.55 -1.56 -12.58
N PHE A 35 2.01 -1.57 -13.80
CA PHE A 35 1.99 -0.37 -14.66
C PHE A 35 1.15 0.78 -14.05
N ILE A 36 0.01 0.48 -13.41
CA ILE A 36 -0.82 1.48 -12.74
C ILE A 36 -0.08 2.01 -11.52
N ARG A 37 0.51 1.12 -10.72
CA ARG A 37 1.28 1.49 -9.53
C ARG A 37 2.48 2.38 -9.90
N ASP A 38 3.20 2.05 -10.96
CA ASP A 38 4.35 2.81 -11.43
C ASP A 38 3.95 4.21 -11.90
N LEU A 39 2.83 4.33 -12.62
CA LEU A 39 2.25 5.64 -12.99
C LEU A 39 1.93 6.48 -11.75
N LEU A 40 1.27 5.88 -10.75
CA LEU A 40 0.93 6.57 -9.49
C LEU A 40 2.18 7.02 -8.72
N LEU A 41 3.23 6.20 -8.70
CA LEU A 41 4.50 6.54 -8.07
C LEU A 41 5.25 7.62 -8.85
N ALA A 42 5.21 7.61 -10.19
CA ALA A 42 5.81 8.64 -11.01
C ALA A 42 5.10 10.00 -10.86
N GLU A 43 3.77 9.98 -10.75
CA GLU A 43 2.94 11.18 -10.63
C GLU A 43 2.99 11.80 -9.23
N HIS A 44 2.94 10.98 -8.17
CA HIS A 44 2.77 11.46 -6.80
C HIS A 44 3.99 11.22 -5.89
N GLY A 45 5.01 10.51 -6.38
CA GLY A 45 6.16 10.11 -5.59
C GLY A 45 5.87 8.94 -4.64
N SER A 46 6.93 8.44 -4.00
CA SER A 46 6.84 7.36 -3.01
C SER A 46 6.72 7.90 -1.58
N SER A 47 5.84 7.31 -0.78
CA SER A 47 5.80 7.46 0.67
C SER A 47 6.47 6.26 1.35
N CYS A 48 6.96 6.42 2.58
CA CYS A 48 7.60 5.34 3.32
C CYS A 48 7.16 5.34 4.78
N ILE A 49 6.82 4.17 5.32
CA ILE A 49 6.45 3.97 6.74
C ILE A 49 7.24 2.83 7.39
N LYS A 50 7.49 2.94 8.68
CA LYS A 50 8.20 1.95 9.51
C LYS A 50 7.53 1.85 10.86
N VAL A 51 7.48 0.63 11.40
CA VAL A 51 6.99 0.40 12.76
C VAL A 51 7.95 1.03 13.77
N ILE A 52 7.40 1.75 14.76
CA ILE A 52 8.20 2.42 15.80
C ILE A 52 8.83 1.37 16.73
N ASP A 53 8.03 0.44 17.25
CA ASP A 53 8.49 -0.65 18.09
C ASP A 53 8.89 -1.90 17.28
N SER A 54 10.20 -2.18 17.22
CA SER A 54 10.72 -3.39 16.57
C SER A 54 10.26 -4.71 17.21
N GLY A 55 9.74 -4.67 18.44
CA GLY A 55 9.11 -5.79 19.14
C GLY A 55 7.66 -6.06 18.75
N ALA A 56 7.06 -5.24 17.87
CA ALA A 56 5.69 -5.42 17.42
C ALA A 56 5.47 -6.80 16.78
N SER A 57 4.27 -7.35 17.04
CA SER A 57 3.88 -8.70 16.62
C SER A 57 3.89 -8.86 15.11
N ASP A 58 4.77 -9.74 14.60
CA ASP A 58 4.80 -10.10 13.18
C ASP A 58 3.46 -10.64 12.69
N GLY A 59 2.75 -11.42 13.51
CA GLY A 59 1.45 -11.96 13.17
C GLY A 59 0.40 -10.88 12.89
N LYS A 60 0.36 -9.83 13.72
CA LYS A 60 -0.55 -8.68 13.50
C LYS A 60 -0.18 -7.90 12.25
N ILE A 61 1.12 -7.67 12.01
CA ILE A 61 1.59 -6.94 10.82
C ILE A 61 1.29 -7.74 9.55
N MET A 62 1.58 -9.05 9.55
CA MET A 62 1.28 -9.93 8.43
C MET A 62 -0.22 -9.98 8.15
N LYS A 63 -1.06 -10.07 9.18
CA LYS A 63 -2.52 -10.05 9.02
C LYS A 63 -2.97 -8.78 8.29
N ALA A 64 -2.55 -7.60 8.77
CA ALA A 64 -2.90 -6.32 8.16
C ALA A 64 -2.48 -6.24 6.68
N ILE A 65 -1.24 -6.65 6.36
CA ILE A 65 -0.75 -6.64 4.97
C ILE A 65 -1.58 -7.56 4.07
N ARG A 66 -1.95 -8.75 4.56
CA ARG A 66 -2.75 -9.70 3.77
C ARG A 66 -4.18 -9.20 3.55
N GLU A 67 -4.77 -8.56 4.54
CA GLU A 67 -6.13 -8.00 4.42
C GLU A 67 -6.18 -6.84 3.42
N ILE A 68 -5.12 -6.03 3.34
CA ILE A 68 -5.03 -4.90 2.42
C ILE A 68 -4.69 -5.34 0.99
N PHE A 69 -3.66 -6.18 0.83
CA PHE A 69 -3.04 -6.45 -0.47
C PHE A 69 -3.38 -7.83 -1.05
N GLY A 70 -3.95 -8.74 -0.26
CA GLY A 70 -4.15 -10.14 -0.68
C GLY A 70 -2.85 -10.95 -0.78
N GLU A 71 -1.74 -10.47 -0.19
CA GLU A 71 -0.44 -11.13 -0.22
C GLU A 71 -0.50 -12.58 0.33
N THR A 72 0.36 -13.44 -0.20
CA THR A 72 0.63 -14.75 0.36
C THR A 72 1.30 -14.64 1.73
N MET A 73 1.32 -15.74 2.51
CA MET A 73 2.01 -15.76 3.80
C MET A 73 3.51 -15.41 3.70
N ARG A 74 4.17 -15.85 2.62
CA ARG A 74 5.59 -15.58 2.39
C ARG A 74 5.83 -14.10 2.10
N GLU A 75 5.03 -13.50 1.23
CA GLU A 75 5.12 -12.07 0.91
C GLU A 75 4.82 -11.23 2.15
N ALA A 76 3.77 -11.56 2.89
CA ALA A 76 3.41 -10.85 4.11
C ALA A 76 4.53 -10.88 5.16
N LEU A 77 5.25 -12.00 5.29
CA LEU A 77 6.40 -12.11 6.20
C LEU A 77 7.57 -11.22 5.75
N ILE A 78 7.86 -11.18 4.45
CA ILE A 78 8.89 -10.29 3.89
C ILE A 78 8.49 -8.82 4.14
N SER A 79 7.24 -8.48 3.87
CA SER A 79 6.63 -7.18 4.10
C SER A 79 6.73 -6.75 5.58
N ALA A 80 6.40 -7.65 6.51
CA ALA A 80 6.48 -7.39 7.95
C ALA A 80 7.92 -7.13 8.41
N LYS A 81 8.88 -7.94 7.94
CA LYS A 81 10.30 -7.74 8.23
C LYS A 81 10.80 -6.40 7.69
N ALA A 82 10.43 -6.04 6.46
CA ALA A 82 10.80 -4.75 5.86
C ALA A 82 10.23 -3.58 6.67
N LEU A 83 8.94 -3.64 7.04
CA LEU A 83 8.26 -2.65 7.88
C LEU A 83 8.95 -2.40 9.21
N LYS A 84 9.56 -3.41 9.82
CA LYS A 84 10.31 -3.27 11.09
C LYS A 84 11.77 -2.84 10.90
N ALA A 85 12.44 -3.30 9.85
CA ALA A 85 13.87 -3.07 9.67
C ALA A 85 14.15 -1.76 8.91
N THR A 86 13.73 -1.68 7.65
CA THR A 86 14.09 -0.60 6.71
C THR A 86 12.93 0.36 6.42
N GLY A 87 11.72 -0.01 6.84
CA GLY A 87 10.49 0.58 6.37
C GLY A 87 10.02 -0.01 5.03
N ARG A 88 8.74 0.24 4.73
CA ARG A 88 8.08 -0.14 3.48
C ARG A 88 7.72 1.12 2.70
N LYS A 89 8.17 1.16 1.45
CA LYS A 89 7.79 2.18 0.47
C LYS A 89 6.52 1.78 -0.26
N GLY A 90 5.73 2.76 -0.66
CA GLY A 90 4.53 2.56 -1.46
C GLY A 90 3.95 3.88 -1.94
N THR A 91 2.79 3.82 -2.57
CA THR A 91 2.01 5.03 -2.83
C THR A 91 1.53 5.61 -1.49
N ARG A 92 1.17 6.90 -1.48
CA ARG A 92 0.64 7.54 -0.27
C ARG A 92 -0.57 6.79 0.29
N VAL A 93 -1.49 6.37 -0.58
CA VAL A 93 -2.72 5.62 -0.20
C VAL A 93 -2.37 4.30 0.46
N GLU A 94 -1.43 3.54 -0.12
CA GLU A 94 -0.95 2.28 0.46
C GLU A 94 -0.38 2.48 1.86
N THR A 95 0.48 3.48 2.04
CA THR A 95 1.15 3.71 3.33
C THR A 95 0.17 4.19 4.41
N LEU A 96 -0.80 5.03 4.07
CA LEU A 96 -1.82 5.50 5.01
C LEU A 96 -2.74 4.36 5.45
N LEU A 97 -3.18 3.52 4.52
CA LEU A 97 -4.05 2.39 4.84
C LEU A 97 -3.34 1.36 5.73
N ILE A 98 -2.05 1.11 5.50
CA ILE A 98 -1.25 0.26 6.40
C ILE A 98 -1.16 0.90 7.79
N ALA A 99 -0.85 2.20 7.87
CA ALA A 99 -0.71 2.92 9.13
C ALA A 99 -2.00 2.87 9.97
N GLU A 100 -3.14 3.13 9.33
CA GLU A 100 -4.46 3.05 9.95
C GLU A 100 -4.76 1.63 10.47
N THR A 101 -4.58 0.63 9.61
CA THR A 101 -4.88 -0.77 9.95
C THR A 101 -4.01 -1.29 11.09
N LEU A 102 -2.72 -0.94 11.10
CA LEU A 102 -1.81 -1.26 12.19
C LEU A 102 -2.16 -0.50 13.47
N GLY A 103 -2.57 0.78 13.35
CA GLY A 103 -3.03 1.60 14.48
C GLY A 103 -4.23 1.00 15.21
N VAL A 104 -5.23 0.49 14.47
CA VAL A 104 -6.37 -0.26 15.04
C VAL A 104 -5.91 -1.49 15.84
N SER A 105 -4.79 -2.09 15.45
CA SER A 105 -4.19 -3.25 16.14
C SER A 105 -3.24 -2.88 17.29
N GLY A 106 -3.10 -1.59 17.60
CA GLY A 106 -2.20 -1.04 18.62
C GLY A 106 -0.73 -1.01 18.19
N ILE A 107 -0.46 -0.95 16.88
CA ILE A 107 0.90 -0.88 16.34
C ILE A 107 1.10 0.49 15.69
N GLU A 108 1.99 1.28 16.27
CA GLU A 108 2.33 2.61 15.76
C GLU A 108 3.39 2.54 14.67
N VAL A 109 3.24 3.42 13.67
CA VAL A 109 4.19 3.60 12.58
C VAL A 109 4.59 5.07 12.46
N GLN A 110 5.78 5.28 11.92
CA GLN A 110 6.33 6.59 11.58
C GLN A 110 6.74 6.63 10.11
N SER A 111 6.89 7.82 9.54
CA SER A 111 7.48 7.96 8.21
C SER A 111 8.97 7.60 8.20
N CYS A 112 9.46 6.99 7.13
CA CYS A 112 10.90 6.73 6.96
C CYS A 112 11.52 7.80 6.05
N GLY A 113 12.35 8.65 6.62
CA GLY A 113 12.99 9.77 5.92
C GLY A 113 12.99 10.99 6.82
N PRO A 114 13.90 11.96 6.61
CA PRO A 114 13.97 13.13 7.46
C PRO A 114 12.64 13.88 7.38
N ASN A 115 12.10 14.31 8.53
CA ASN A 115 10.96 15.23 8.62
C ASN A 115 11.03 16.24 7.48
N GLN A 116 10.05 16.23 6.57
CA GLN A 116 9.80 17.41 5.75
C GLN A 116 9.01 18.37 6.64
N ALA A 117 9.78 19.30 7.23
CA ALA A 117 9.27 20.53 7.82
C ALA A 117 8.55 21.37 6.76
#